data_AF-A0A9D6V002-F1
#
_entry.id   AF-A0A9D6V002-F1
#
_cell.length_a   1.000
_cell.length_b   1.000
_cell.length_c   1.000
_cell.angle_alpha   90.00
_cell.angle_beta   90.00
_cell.angle_gamma   90.00
#
_symmetry.space_group_name_H-M   'P 1'
#
loop_
_entity.id
_entity.type
_entity.pdbx_description
1 polymer ?
#
loop_
_entity_poly.entity_id
_entity_poly.type
_entity_poly.pdbx_seq_one_letter_code
_entity_poly.pdbx_strand_id
1 'polypeptide(L)'
;MKSSIVFGVAWVLVSLLCAGPALGEDAPLSPATQECLDCHITSTPAMVADWKRSRHARIAPAGAVKKPDLERRVSAEKIPDKLAEFAVGCAECHTMNPEVHKDTFNHNEQRVHLTVTPKDCSVCHPTEAIQFDKNLMSHAWGNLAGNP
;
A
#
# COMPACT_ATOMS: atom_id res chain seq x y z
N MET A 1 29.24 51.49 -7.49
CA MET A 1 27.85 51.16 -7.89
C MET A 1 27.70 49.89 -8.75
N LYS A 2 28.73 49.39 -9.46
CA LYS A 2 28.63 48.13 -10.24
C LYS A 2 28.90 46.83 -9.44
N SER A 3 29.57 46.93 -8.28
CA SER A 3 30.03 45.75 -7.51
C SER A 3 28.98 45.20 -6.52
N SER A 4 28.06 46.05 -6.02
CA SER A 4 27.00 45.63 -5.09
C SER A 4 25.89 44.79 -5.74
N ILE A 5 25.72 44.90 -7.06
CA ILE A 5 24.71 44.13 -7.82
C ILE A 5 25.17 42.68 -8.03
N VAL A 6 26.49 42.45 -8.20
CA VAL A 6 27.06 41.11 -8.45
C VAL A 6 26.96 40.22 -7.21
N PHE A 7 27.13 40.79 -6.01
CA PHE A 7 26.97 40.05 -4.75
C PHE A 7 25.51 39.65 -4.45
N GLY A 8 24.54 40.49 -4.82
CA GLY A 8 23.12 40.17 -4.65
C GLY A 8 22.62 39.07 -5.60
N VAL A 9 23.10 39.06 -6.84
CA VAL A 9 22.73 38.03 -7.83
C VAL A 9 23.34 36.66 -7.50
N ALA A 10 24.56 36.63 -6.96
CA ALA A 10 25.19 35.38 -6.52
C ALA A 10 24.46 34.73 -5.33
N TRP A 11 23.92 35.52 -4.40
CA TRP A 11 23.16 35.00 -3.24
C TRP A 11 21.75 34.48 -3.59
N VAL A 12 21.09 35.10 -4.58
CA VAL A 12 19.79 34.63 -5.09
C VAL A 12 19.95 33.32 -5.87
N LEU A 13 21.04 33.16 -6.64
CA LEU A 13 21.33 31.93 -7.38
C LEU A 13 21.73 30.75 -6.47
N VAL A 14 22.41 30.99 -5.35
CA VAL A 14 22.78 29.93 -4.38
C VAL A 14 21.55 29.46 -3.58
N SER A 15 20.55 30.33 -3.36
CA SER A 15 19.32 29.97 -2.64
C SER A 15 18.37 29.08 -3.45
N LEU A 16 18.44 29.12 -4.79
CA LEU A 16 17.64 28.25 -5.67
C LEU A 16 18.23 26.83 -5.85
N LEU A 17 19.49 26.60 -5.49
CA LEU A 17 20.15 25.29 -5.67
C LEU A 17 19.86 24.27 -4.54
N CYS A 18 19.20 24.67 -3.45
CA CYS A 18 18.87 23.78 -2.33
C CYS A 18 17.41 23.29 -2.34
N ALA A 19 16.60 23.69 -3.31
CA ALA A 19 15.27 23.12 -3.52
C ALA A 19 15.38 21.83 -4.35
N GLY A 20 16.07 20.83 -3.82
CA GLY A 20 15.92 19.46 -4.32
C GLY A 20 14.48 19.00 -4.07
N PRO A 21 13.89 18.15 -4.93
CA PRO A 21 12.56 17.62 -4.69
C PRO A 21 12.61 16.72 -3.44
N ALA A 22 12.19 17.26 -2.31
CA ALA A 22 12.00 16.52 -1.06
C ALA A 22 10.51 16.19 -0.84
N LEU A 23 9.81 15.83 -1.91
CA LEU A 23 8.49 15.22 -1.84
C LEU A 23 8.62 13.85 -2.47
N GLY A 24 8.66 12.80 -1.63
CA GLY A 24 8.50 11.44 -2.13
C GLY A 24 7.14 11.36 -2.79
N GLU A 25 7.14 11.16 -4.10
CA GLU A 25 5.92 10.97 -4.88
C GLU A 25 5.20 9.71 -4.36
N ASP A 26 3.88 9.80 -4.15
CA ASP A 26 3.10 8.64 -3.76
C ASP A 26 3.26 7.55 -4.82
N ALA A 27 3.31 6.29 -4.39
CA ALA A 27 3.40 5.16 -5.31
C ALA A 27 2.27 5.19 -6.36
N PRO A 28 2.56 4.81 -7.62
CA PRO A 28 1.56 4.84 -8.68
C PRO A 28 0.42 3.87 -8.38
N LEU A 29 -0.79 4.21 -8.84
CA LEU A 29 -1.95 3.32 -8.74
C LEU A 29 -1.99 2.38 -9.93
N SER A 30 -2.47 1.15 -9.70
CA SER A 30 -2.77 0.24 -10.80
C SER A 30 -4.02 0.71 -11.55
N PRO A 31 -4.17 0.37 -12.85
CA PRO A 31 -5.40 0.64 -13.59
C PRO A 31 -6.65 0.07 -12.89
N ALA A 32 -6.56 -1.15 -12.34
CA ALA A 32 -7.66 -1.78 -11.63
C ALA A 32 -8.07 -1.00 -10.36
N THR A 33 -7.11 -0.49 -9.58
CA THR A 33 -7.43 0.37 -8.44
C THR A 33 -8.02 1.72 -8.89
N GLN A 34 -7.58 2.27 -10.02
CA GLN A 34 -8.16 3.49 -10.56
C GLN A 34 -9.66 3.30 -10.90
N GLU A 35 -10.03 2.21 -11.56
CA GLU A 35 -11.43 1.85 -11.83
C GLU A 35 -12.27 1.76 -10.54
N CYS A 36 -11.69 1.21 -9.46
CA CYS A 36 -12.36 1.18 -8.16
C CYS A 36 -12.64 2.60 -7.66
N LEU A 37 -11.63 3.47 -7.70
CA LEU A 37 -11.71 4.82 -7.15
C LEU A 37 -12.65 5.74 -7.93
N ASP A 38 -12.79 5.53 -9.25
CA ASP A 38 -13.66 6.32 -10.12
C ASP A 38 -15.13 6.33 -9.64
N CYS A 39 -15.56 5.25 -8.98
CA CYS A 39 -16.89 5.17 -8.36
C CYS A 39 -16.83 5.32 -6.82
N HIS A 40 -15.93 4.62 -6.14
CA HIS A 40 -15.93 4.53 -4.67
C HIS A 40 -15.58 5.83 -3.96
N ILE A 41 -14.95 6.80 -4.64
CA ILE A 41 -14.74 8.13 -4.06
C ILE A 41 -16.07 8.85 -3.76
N THR A 42 -17.12 8.53 -4.53
CA THR A 42 -18.47 9.10 -4.35
C THR A 42 -19.36 8.17 -3.53
N SER A 43 -19.33 6.87 -3.82
CA SER A 43 -20.21 5.90 -3.16
C SER A 43 -19.80 5.56 -1.73
N THR A 44 -18.49 5.53 -1.43
CA THR A 44 -17.93 5.17 -0.11
C THR A 44 -16.76 6.09 0.26
N PRO A 45 -16.97 7.43 0.36
CA PRO A 45 -15.90 8.42 0.51
C PRO A 45 -15.03 8.19 1.75
N ALA A 46 -15.63 7.71 2.85
CA ALA A 46 -14.92 7.45 4.09
C ALA A 46 -13.89 6.32 3.97
N MET A 47 -14.20 5.26 3.23
CA MET A 47 -13.27 4.13 3.01
C MET A 47 -12.08 4.58 2.16
N VAL A 48 -12.35 5.35 1.10
CA VAL A 48 -11.28 5.92 0.26
C VAL A 48 -10.40 6.88 1.06
N ALA A 49 -11.00 7.73 1.90
CA ALA A 49 -10.26 8.65 2.75
C ALA A 49 -9.38 7.90 3.77
N ASP A 50 -9.87 6.80 4.34
CA ASP A 50 -9.10 6.00 5.28
C ASP A 50 -7.91 5.33 4.60
N TRP A 51 -8.13 4.70 3.44
CA TRP A 51 -7.07 4.12 2.64
C TRP A 51 -6.00 5.16 2.25
N LYS A 52 -6.37 6.35 1.78
CA LYS A 52 -5.41 7.44 1.42
C LYS A 52 -4.50 7.87 2.57
N ARG A 53 -4.93 7.70 3.83
CA ARG A 53 -4.10 7.99 5.01
C ARG A 53 -3.14 6.87 5.38
N SER A 54 -3.38 5.65 4.88
CA SER A 54 -2.54 4.48 5.15
C SER A 54 -1.19 4.57 4.43
N ARG A 55 -0.21 3.76 4.88
CA ARG A 55 1.03 3.57 4.10
C ARG A 55 0.82 2.77 2.83
N HIS A 56 -0.16 1.86 2.82
CA HIS A 56 -0.49 1.06 1.64
C HIS A 56 -0.84 1.92 0.42
N ALA A 57 -1.44 3.09 0.62
CA ALA A 57 -1.72 4.05 -0.45
C ALA A 57 -0.49 4.85 -0.93
N ARG A 58 0.62 4.86 -0.19
CA ARG A 58 1.74 5.79 -0.43
C ARG A 58 3.03 5.11 -0.88
N ILE A 59 3.21 3.83 -0.58
CA ILE A 59 4.44 3.10 -0.92
C ILE A 59 4.13 1.81 -1.66
N ALA A 60 4.87 1.58 -2.75
CA ALA A 60 4.83 0.32 -3.48
C ALA A 60 5.70 -0.72 -2.76
N PRO A 61 5.35 -2.02 -2.81
CA PRO A 61 6.20 -3.07 -2.25
C PRO A 61 7.66 -3.02 -2.74
N ALA A 62 7.89 -2.73 -4.02
CA ALA A 62 9.24 -2.57 -4.59
C ALA A 62 10.01 -1.39 -3.97
N GLY A 63 9.33 -0.31 -3.59
CA GLY A 63 9.92 0.79 -2.84
C GLY A 63 10.20 0.42 -1.38
N ALA A 64 9.30 -0.35 -0.77
CA ALA A 64 9.43 -0.80 0.61
C ALA A 64 10.63 -1.74 0.78
N VAL A 65 10.82 -2.73 -0.12
CA VAL A 65 11.92 -3.70 -0.04
C VAL A 65 13.32 -3.09 -0.17
N LYS A 66 13.43 -1.87 -0.74
CA LYS A 66 14.69 -1.13 -0.86
C LYS A 66 15.08 -0.39 0.44
N LYS A 67 14.17 -0.27 1.41
CA LYS A 67 14.45 0.38 2.70
C LYS A 67 15.31 -0.53 3.59
N PRO A 68 16.05 0.06 4.56
CA PRO A 68 16.75 -0.70 5.58
C PRO A 68 15.82 -1.68 6.31
N ASP A 69 16.37 -2.78 6.83
CA ASP A 69 15.60 -3.88 7.42
C ASP A 69 14.56 -3.43 8.48
N LEU A 70 14.95 -2.50 9.35
CA LEU A 70 14.07 -1.97 10.42
C LEU A 70 12.94 -1.05 9.90
N GLU A 71 13.05 -0.56 8.66
CA GLU A 71 12.09 0.36 8.04
C GLU A 71 11.24 -0.29 6.93
N ARG A 72 11.71 -1.39 6.34
CA ARG A 72 11.11 -2.05 5.16
C ARG A 72 9.66 -2.46 5.35
N ARG A 73 9.29 -3.01 6.51
CA ARG A 73 7.90 -3.39 6.88
C ARG A 73 7.19 -4.33 5.88
N VAL A 74 7.94 -4.98 5.00
CA VAL A 74 7.50 -6.04 4.07
C VAL A 74 8.44 -7.21 4.30
N SER A 75 7.90 -8.41 4.46
CA SER A 75 8.68 -9.58 4.88
C SER A 75 8.79 -10.66 3.80
N ALA A 76 8.07 -10.52 2.69
CA ALA A 76 8.21 -11.42 1.55
C ALA A 76 9.55 -11.19 0.83
N GLU A 77 10.23 -12.29 0.51
CA GLU A 77 11.46 -12.27 -0.29
C GLU A 77 11.18 -11.88 -1.75
N LYS A 78 10.02 -12.29 -2.27
CA LYS A 78 9.58 -11.99 -3.63
C LYS A 78 8.12 -11.54 -3.64
N ILE A 79 7.89 -10.35 -4.18
CA ILE A 79 6.56 -9.82 -4.46
C ILE A 79 6.21 -10.13 -5.92
N PRO A 80 4.98 -10.58 -6.24
CA PRO A 80 4.55 -10.74 -7.62
C PRO A 80 4.66 -9.43 -8.41
N ASP A 81 5.17 -9.48 -9.64
CA ASP A 81 5.43 -8.30 -10.48
C ASP A 81 4.18 -7.40 -10.64
N LYS A 82 3.00 -8.01 -10.72
CA LYS A 82 1.71 -7.31 -10.82
C LYS A 82 1.40 -6.39 -9.62
N LEU A 83 2.06 -6.58 -8.49
CA LEU A 83 1.87 -5.82 -7.24
C LEU A 83 3.09 -4.97 -6.89
N ALA A 84 4.26 -5.30 -7.41
CA ALA A 84 5.53 -4.79 -6.91
C ALA A 84 5.64 -3.26 -7.07
N GLU A 85 5.23 -2.74 -8.22
CA GLU A 85 5.45 -1.33 -8.60
C GLU A 85 4.30 -0.39 -8.21
N PHE A 86 3.16 -0.92 -7.80
CA PHE A 86 1.98 -0.12 -7.46
C PHE A 86 1.79 0.04 -5.96
N ALA A 87 1.10 1.10 -5.56
CA ALA A 87 0.52 1.20 -4.22
C ALA A 87 -0.39 -0.02 -3.97
N VAL A 88 -0.48 -0.46 -2.72
CA VAL A 88 -1.44 -1.48 -2.31
C VAL A 88 -2.82 -0.81 -2.22
N GLY A 89 -3.50 -0.76 -3.35
CA GLY A 89 -4.81 -0.16 -3.53
C GLY A 89 -5.96 -1.11 -3.24
N CYS A 90 -7.15 -0.73 -3.69
CA CYS A 90 -8.37 -1.52 -3.50
C CYS A 90 -8.25 -2.89 -4.18
N ALA A 91 -7.80 -2.89 -5.45
CA ALA A 91 -7.71 -4.10 -6.25
C ALA A 91 -6.58 -5.03 -5.76
N GLU A 92 -5.45 -4.46 -5.33
CA GLU A 92 -4.30 -5.24 -4.87
C GLU A 92 -4.62 -6.16 -3.68
N CYS A 93 -5.67 -5.85 -2.90
CA CYS A 93 -6.20 -6.75 -1.87
C CYS A 93 -7.48 -7.48 -2.34
N HIS A 94 -8.49 -6.76 -2.81
CA HIS A 94 -9.84 -7.33 -3.00
C HIS A 94 -10.00 -8.18 -4.27
N THR A 95 -9.07 -8.15 -5.22
CA THR A 95 -9.09 -9.04 -6.41
C THR A 95 -8.07 -10.16 -6.32
N MET A 96 -7.37 -10.26 -5.18
CA MET A 96 -6.34 -11.26 -4.97
C MET A 96 -6.95 -12.66 -4.80
N ASN A 97 -6.28 -13.67 -5.35
CA ASN A 97 -6.63 -15.10 -5.19
C ASN A 97 -8.14 -15.42 -5.35
N PRO A 98 -8.82 -14.98 -6.42
CA PRO A 98 -10.29 -15.07 -6.51
C PRO A 98 -10.84 -16.50 -6.48
N GLU A 99 -10.01 -17.50 -6.80
CA GLU A 99 -10.42 -18.91 -6.83
C GLU A 99 -10.44 -19.59 -5.46
N VAL A 100 -9.78 -19.02 -4.44
CA VAL A 100 -9.81 -19.58 -3.07
C VAL A 100 -10.84 -18.92 -2.18
N HIS A 101 -11.26 -17.70 -2.53
CA HIS A 101 -12.28 -16.95 -1.81
C HIS A 101 -13.68 -17.37 -2.25
N LYS A 102 -14.46 -17.93 -1.31
CA LYS A 102 -15.84 -18.37 -1.56
C LYS A 102 -16.81 -17.21 -1.74
N ASP A 103 -16.48 -16.05 -1.20
CA ASP A 103 -17.24 -14.80 -1.32
C ASP A 103 -16.81 -13.98 -2.55
N THR A 104 -16.08 -14.57 -3.51
CA THR A 104 -15.77 -13.91 -4.77
C THR A 104 -17.02 -13.73 -5.63
N PHE A 105 -17.25 -12.52 -6.12
CA PHE A 105 -18.31 -12.19 -7.08
C PHE A 105 -17.81 -11.19 -8.13
N ASN A 106 -18.57 -11.07 -9.23
CA ASN A 106 -18.28 -10.07 -10.25
C ASN A 106 -18.77 -8.70 -9.79
N HIS A 107 -17.88 -7.71 -9.80
CA HIS A 107 -18.21 -6.32 -9.57
C HIS A 107 -17.61 -5.48 -10.71
N ASN A 108 -18.46 -5.13 -11.68
CA ASN A 108 -18.05 -4.66 -13.00
C ASN A 108 -17.17 -5.71 -13.71
N GLU A 109 -16.01 -5.31 -14.25
CA GLU A 109 -15.07 -6.18 -14.97
C GLU A 109 -14.12 -6.94 -14.03
N GLN A 110 -14.22 -6.73 -12.71
CA GLN A 110 -13.34 -7.32 -11.72
C GLN A 110 -14.01 -8.46 -10.95
N ARG A 111 -13.25 -9.50 -10.60
CA ARG A 111 -13.65 -10.51 -9.62
C ARG A 111 -13.15 -10.09 -8.24
N VAL A 112 -14.07 -9.72 -7.37
CA VAL A 112 -13.76 -9.16 -6.04
C VAL A 112 -14.27 -10.07 -4.93
N HIS A 113 -13.57 -10.09 -3.81
CA HIS A 113 -14.05 -10.66 -2.55
C HIS A 113 -14.06 -9.56 -1.48
N LEU A 114 -15.03 -9.58 -0.56
CA LEU A 114 -15.13 -8.55 0.47
C LEU A 114 -14.14 -8.79 1.61
N THR A 115 -13.92 -10.06 1.94
CA THR A 115 -13.20 -10.45 3.15
C THR A 115 -11.74 -10.74 2.83
N VAL A 116 -10.88 -9.72 2.93
CA VAL A 116 -9.43 -9.91 2.80
C VAL A 116 -8.93 -10.71 4.02
N THR A 117 -8.27 -11.85 3.77
CA THR A 117 -7.86 -12.80 4.80
C THR A 117 -6.37 -12.71 5.14
N PRO A 118 -5.90 -13.31 6.25
CA PRO A 118 -4.47 -13.44 6.52
C PRO A 118 -3.66 -14.07 5.37
N LYS A 119 -4.29 -14.92 4.54
CA LYS A 119 -3.64 -15.54 3.40
C LYS A 119 -3.34 -14.54 2.28
N ASP A 120 -4.19 -13.54 2.07
CA ASP A 120 -3.93 -12.47 1.10
C ASP A 120 -2.83 -11.55 1.59
N CYS A 121 -2.87 -11.17 2.88
CA CYS A 121 -1.80 -10.42 3.54
C CYS A 121 -0.44 -11.11 3.41
N SER A 122 -0.42 -12.45 3.46
CA SER A 122 0.81 -13.25 3.41
C SER A 122 1.57 -13.18 2.08
N VAL A 123 0.97 -12.61 1.03
CA VAL A 123 1.67 -12.35 -0.24
C VAL A 123 2.80 -11.33 -0.03
N CYS A 124 2.59 -10.33 0.83
CA CYS A 124 3.60 -9.31 1.16
C CYS A 124 4.16 -9.48 2.59
N HIS A 125 3.38 -10.05 3.50
CA HIS A 125 3.68 -10.18 4.93
C HIS A 125 3.68 -11.64 5.43
N PRO A 126 4.44 -12.56 4.82
CA PRO A 126 4.43 -13.98 5.22
C PRO A 126 4.91 -14.19 6.65
N THR A 127 5.90 -13.43 7.12
CA THR A 127 6.41 -13.55 8.49
C THR A 127 5.33 -13.22 9.52
N GLU A 128 4.64 -12.09 9.32
CA GLU A 128 3.57 -11.65 10.22
C GLU A 128 2.38 -12.61 10.20
N ALA A 129 2.01 -13.14 9.02
CA ALA A 129 0.96 -14.14 8.90
C ALA A 129 1.30 -15.43 9.67
N ILE A 130 2.53 -15.93 9.55
CA ILE A 130 3.00 -17.13 10.28
C ILE A 130 3.05 -16.89 11.80
N GLN A 131 3.46 -15.69 12.22
CA GLN A 131 3.47 -15.34 13.64
C GLN A 131 2.04 -15.25 14.18
N PHE A 132 1.11 -14.63 13.44
CA PHE A 132 -0.27 -14.49 13.86
C PHE A 132 -1.00 -15.84 13.87
N ASP A 133 -0.69 -16.77 12.95
CA ASP A 133 -1.22 -18.13 12.96
C ASP A 133 -0.87 -18.90 14.25
N LYS A 134 0.19 -18.52 14.96
CA LYS A 134 0.55 -19.11 16.26
C LYS A 134 -0.07 -18.38 17.46
N ASN A 135 -0.79 -17.28 17.23
CA ASN A 135 -1.34 -16.43 18.27
C ASN A 135 -2.64 -17.02 18.85
N LEU A 136 -2.84 -16.93 20.17
CA LEU A 136 -4.08 -17.40 20.82
C LEU A 136 -5.35 -16.77 20.21
N MET A 137 -5.26 -15.50 19.79
CA MET A 137 -6.39 -14.74 19.25
C MET A 137 -6.79 -15.18 17.84
N SER A 138 -5.86 -15.71 17.03
CA SER A 138 -6.22 -16.24 15.70
C SER A 138 -7.03 -17.54 15.80
N HIS A 139 -6.87 -18.26 16.92
CA HIS A 139 -7.65 -19.46 17.27
C HIS A 139 -8.83 -19.17 18.20
N ALA A 140 -9.16 -17.91 18.48
CA ALA A 140 -10.13 -17.53 19.53
C ALA A 140 -11.49 -18.22 19.39
N TRP A 141 -12.02 -18.33 18.17
CA TRP A 141 -13.30 -18.99 17.95
C TRP A 141 -13.23 -20.49 18.29
N GLY A 142 -12.20 -21.20 17.82
CA GLY A 142 -12.01 -22.62 18.11
C GLY A 142 -11.75 -22.86 19.60
N ASN A 143 -10.97 -21.98 20.22
CA ASN A 143 -10.69 -22.00 21.66
C ASN A 143 -11.94 -21.79 22.51
N LEU A 144 -12.94 -21.03 22.04
CA LEU A 144 -14.19 -20.82 22.77
C LEU A 144 -15.22 -21.90 22.45
N ALA A 145 -15.51 -22.11 21.16
CA ALA A 145 -16.55 -23.03 20.70
C ALA A 145 -16.19 -24.50 20.96
N GLY A 146 -14.90 -24.82 21.01
CA GLY A 146 -14.40 -26.17 21.28
C GLY A 146 -13.97 -26.42 22.73
N ASN A 147 -14.19 -25.48 23.65
CA ASN A 147 -13.88 -25.65 25.07
C ASN A 147 -15.07 -26.32 25.78
N PRO A 148 -14.94 -27.59 26.22
CA PRO A 148 -16.03 -28.36 26.82
C PRO A 148 -16.50 -27.82 28.19
#